data_AF-A0A5Q4GHA9-F1
#
_entry.id   AF-A0A5Q4GHA9-F1
#
_cell.length_a   1.000
_cell.length_b   1.000
_cell.length_c   1.000
_cell.angle_alpha   90.00
_cell.angle_beta   90.00
_cell.angle_gamma   90.00
#
_symmetry.space_group_name_H-M   'P 1'
#
loop_
_entity.id
_entity.type
_entity.pdbx_description
1 polymer ?
#
loop_
_entity_poly.entity_id
_entity_poly.type
_entity_poly.pdbx_seq_one_letter_code
_entity_poly.pdbx_strand_id
1 'polypeptide(L)'
;MSRSLPLRSGNDREQAADVLPPPEQHARQYAAVRDAHETELIEDYVELIGDLLEYNGEARATDVAARMGVSQATVTRMVRRLNELGYVSNEPYR
;
A
#
# COMPACT_ATOMS: atom_id res chain seq x y z
N MET A 1 -36.87 56.39 -10.87
CA MET A 1 -35.41 56.41 -10.59
C MET A 1 -34.95 54.97 -10.45
N SER A 2 -34.47 54.41 -11.56
CA SER A 2 -33.89 53.07 -11.61
C SER A 2 -32.57 53.06 -10.83
N ARG A 3 -32.39 52.09 -9.93
CA ARG A 3 -31.05 51.59 -9.61
C ARG A 3 -31.11 50.07 -9.51
N SER A 4 -30.53 49.49 -10.55
CA SER A 4 -30.32 48.09 -10.80
C SER A 4 -29.12 47.54 -10.00
N LEU A 5 -29.31 46.33 -9.45
CA LEU A 5 -28.40 45.16 -9.36
C LEU A 5 -27.01 45.27 -8.65
N PRO A 6 -26.41 44.16 -8.15
CA PRO A 6 -26.82 42.75 -8.29
C PRO A 6 -26.86 41.90 -7.00
N LEU A 7 -27.55 40.75 -7.11
CA LEU A 7 -27.30 39.53 -6.35
C LEU A 7 -25.90 39.00 -6.68
N ARG A 8 -24.95 39.00 -5.73
CA ARG A 8 -23.74 38.15 -5.77
C ARG A 8 -23.21 37.89 -4.35
N SER A 9 -23.37 36.66 -3.87
CA SER A 9 -22.21 35.84 -3.47
C SER A 9 -22.68 34.40 -3.23
N GLY A 10 -23.14 33.75 -4.30
CA GLY A 10 -23.08 32.30 -4.40
C GLY A 10 -21.78 31.95 -5.11
N ASN A 11 -20.64 32.01 -4.40
CA ASN A 11 -19.40 31.40 -4.86
C ASN A 11 -18.33 31.17 -3.77
N ASP A 12 -18.57 31.58 -2.52
CA ASP A 12 -17.56 31.43 -1.46
C ASP A 12 -17.42 29.97 -0.96
N ARG A 13 -18.40 29.12 -1.27
CA ARG A 13 -18.36 27.68 -0.92
C ARG A 13 -17.76 26.79 -2.00
N GLU A 14 -17.71 27.23 -3.26
CA GLU A 14 -17.14 26.44 -4.38
C GLU A 14 -15.65 26.75 -4.61
N GLN A 15 -15.14 27.90 -4.16
CA GLN A 15 -13.72 28.24 -4.31
C GLN A 15 -12.78 27.51 -3.32
N ALA A 16 -13.31 26.91 -2.26
CA ALA A 16 -12.50 26.17 -1.29
C ALA A 16 -12.11 24.74 -1.76
N ALA A 17 -12.71 24.25 -2.84
CA ALA A 17 -12.47 22.90 -3.36
C ALA A 17 -11.26 22.80 -4.32
N ASP A 18 -10.66 23.93 -4.71
CA ASP A 18 -9.55 24.00 -5.68
C ASP A 18 -8.24 24.52 -5.07
N VAL A 19 -8.12 24.50 -3.73
CA VAL A 19 -6.88 24.89 -3.04
C VAL A 19 -6.11 23.63 -2.67
N LEU A 20 -4.96 23.43 -3.32
CA LEU A 20 -4.02 22.36 -3.01
C LEU A 20 -3.71 22.36 -1.49
N PRO A 21 -4.01 21.26 -0.76
CA PRO A 21 -3.74 21.19 0.67
C PRO A 21 -2.26 21.46 1.02
N PRO A 22 -1.98 21.95 2.25
CA PRO A 22 -0.61 22.13 2.70
C PRO A 22 0.21 20.84 2.59
N PRO A 23 1.52 20.90 2.26
CA PRO A 23 2.36 19.73 2.04
C PRO A 23 2.34 18.71 3.19
N GLU A 24 2.26 19.17 4.44
CA GLU A 24 2.18 18.29 5.61
C GLU A 24 0.91 17.44 5.63
N GLN A 25 -0.22 17.99 5.18
CA GLN A 25 -1.48 17.28 5.13
C GLN A 25 -1.43 16.19 4.04
N HIS A 26 -0.89 16.51 2.87
CA HIS A 26 -0.61 15.52 1.84
C HIS A 26 0.31 14.41 2.32
N ALA A 27 1.43 14.77 2.96
CA ALA A 27 2.40 13.81 3.44
C ALA A 27 1.78 12.81 4.43
N ARG A 28 0.93 13.28 5.36
CA ARG A 28 0.21 12.43 6.31
C ARG A 28 -0.80 11.51 5.64
N GLN A 29 -1.59 12.03 4.70
CA GLN A 29 -2.56 11.22 3.95
C GLN A 29 -1.84 10.12 3.15
N TYR A 30 -0.78 10.46 2.43
CA TYR A 30 0.01 9.47 1.70
C TYR A 30 0.74 8.50 2.64
N ALA A 31 1.12 8.92 3.86
CA ALA A 31 1.72 8.01 4.84
C ALA A 31 0.72 6.93 5.26
N ALA A 32 -0.48 7.31 5.67
CA ALA A 32 -1.51 6.34 6.08
C ALA A 32 -1.86 5.36 4.95
N VAL A 33 -1.95 5.84 3.70
CA VAL A 33 -2.19 4.97 2.53
C VAL A 33 -1.03 4.00 2.29
N ARG A 34 0.22 4.48 2.40
CA ARG A 34 1.40 3.61 2.26
C ARG A 34 1.47 2.56 3.36
N ASP A 35 1.19 2.93 4.61
CA ASP A 35 1.24 2.04 5.76
C ASP A 35 0.16 0.95 5.67
N ALA A 36 -1.05 1.32 5.25
CA ALA A 36 -2.14 0.37 5.03
C ALA A 36 -1.79 -0.61 3.90
N HIS A 37 -1.30 -0.09 2.77
CA HIS A 37 -0.91 -0.94 1.64
C HIS A 37 0.28 -1.84 1.97
N GLU A 38 1.22 -1.36 2.78
CA GLU A 38 2.34 -2.17 3.27
C GLU A 38 1.86 -3.31 4.15
N THR A 39 0.90 -3.05 5.03
CA THR A 39 0.32 -4.06 5.92
C THR A 39 -0.38 -5.15 5.11
N GLU A 40 -1.23 -4.74 4.17
CA GLU A 40 -1.92 -5.65 3.23
C GLU A 40 -0.91 -6.54 2.49
N LEU A 41 0.16 -5.95 1.94
CA LEU A 41 1.20 -6.73 1.27
C LEU A 41 1.93 -7.71 2.20
N ILE A 42 2.16 -7.35 3.47
CA ILE A 42 2.78 -8.26 4.44
C ILE A 42 1.86 -9.45 4.70
N GLU A 43 0.58 -9.19 4.95
CA GLU A 43 -0.45 -10.20 5.20
C GLU A 43 -0.55 -11.17 4.01
N ASP A 44 -0.69 -10.65 2.78
CA ASP A 44 -0.76 -11.47 1.55
C ASP A 44 0.42 -12.44 1.41
N TYR A 45 1.64 -11.96 1.67
CA TYR A 45 2.83 -12.81 1.56
C TYR A 45 2.91 -13.85 2.66
N VAL A 46 2.54 -13.50 3.90
CA VAL A 46 2.57 -14.43 5.03
C VAL A 46 1.53 -15.53 4.84
N GLU A 47 0.30 -15.18 4.42
CA GLU A 47 -0.75 -16.14 4.11
C GLU A 47 -0.31 -17.11 3.01
N LEU A 48 0.19 -16.59 1.89
CA LEU A 48 0.64 -17.44 0.79
C LEU A 48 1.82 -18.35 1.17
N ILE A 49 2.77 -17.85 1.96
CA ILE A 49 3.88 -18.68 2.46
C ILE A 49 3.34 -19.79 3.37
N GLY A 50 2.40 -19.47 4.25
CA GLY A 50 1.69 -20.43 5.10
C GLY A 50 1.03 -21.53 4.28
N ASP A 51 0.23 -21.15 3.29
CA ASP A 51 -0.43 -22.09 2.38
C ASP A 51 0.59 -23.01 1.69
N LEU A 52 1.66 -22.45 1.12
CA LEU A 52 2.68 -23.26 0.45
C LEU A 52 3.38 -24.24 1.40
N LEU A 53 3.63 -23.84 2.64
CA LEU A 53 4.18 -24.72 3.66
C LEU A 53 3.20 -25.83 4.04
N GLU A 54 1.91 -25.54 4.17
CA GLU A 54 0.88 -26.53 4.50
C GLU A 54 0.66 -27.54 3.36
N TYR A 55 0.60 -27.07 2.11
CA TYR A 55 0.30 -27.92 0.96
C TYR A 55 1.52 -28.68 0.40
N ASN A 56 2.69 -28.05 0.39
CA ASN A 56 3.89 -28.60 -0.26
C ASN A 56 5.02 -28.97 0.72
N GLY A 57 4.91 -28.55 1.99
CA GLY A 57 5.99 -28.68 2.98
C GLY A 57 7.11 -27.65 2.83
N GLU A 58 7.06 -26.79 1.80
CA GLU A 58 8.06 -25.77 1.53
C GLU A 58 7.47 -24.59 0.72
N ALA A 59 7.96 -23.38 1.01
CA ALA A 59 7.63 -22.16 0.27
C ALA A 59 8.83 -21.70 -0.56
N ARG A 60 8.94 -22.18 -1.80
CA ARG A 60 10.01 -21.76 -2.71
C ARG A 60 9.75 -20.37 -3.28
N ALA A 61 10.79 -19.54 -3.40
CA ALA A 61 10.66 -18.20 -3.96
C ALA A 61 10.11 -18.19 -5.40
N THR A 62 10.37 -19.24 -6.19
CA THR A 62 9.80 -19.48 -7.51
C THR A 62 8.28 -19.60 -7.47
N ASP A 63 7.76 -20.36 -6.50
CA ASP A 63 6.34 -20.65 -6.33
C ASP A 63 5.56 -19.45 -5.80
N VAL A 64 6.16 -18.72 -4.87
CA VAL A 64 5.61 -17.45 -4.36
C VAL A 64 5.57 -16.42 -5.49
N ALA A 65 6.63 -16.29 -6.28
CA ALA A 65 6.70 -15.32 -7.38
C ALA A 65 5.63 -15.58 -8.45
N ALA A 66 5.44 -16.85 -8.83
CA ALA A 66 4.43 -17.25 -9.80
C ALA A 66 3.00 -16.93 -9.30
N ARG A 67 2.72 -17.15 -8.02
CA ARG A 67 1.39 -16.92 -7.42
C ARG A 67 1.09 -15.44 -7.14
N MET A 68 2.09 -14.68 -6.72
CA MET A 68 1.98 -13.22 -6.51
C MET A 68 2.02 -12.43 -7.82
N GLY A 69 2.37 -13.04 -8.96
CA GLY A 69 2.51 -12.35 -10.24
C GLY A 69 3.67 -11.36 -10.28
N VAL A 70 4.73 -11.59 -9.49
CA VAL A 70 5.90 -10.70 -9.39
C VAL A 70 7.20 -11.42 -9.77
N SER A 71 8.29 -10.67 -9.89
CA SER A 71 9.60 -11.27 -10.11
C SER A 71 10.13 -11.96 -8.84
N GLN A 72 10.92 -13.03 -9.00
CA GLN A 72 11.61 -13.67 -7.87
C GLN A 72 12.47 -12.69 -7.07
N ALA A 73 13.11 -11.73 -7.72
CA ALA A 73 13.89 -10.70 -7.03
C ALA A 73 13.02 -9.86 -6.06
N THR A 74 11.75 -9.63 -6.41
CA THR A 74 10.79 -8.95 -5.54
C THR A 74 10.43 -9.82 -4.34
N VAL A 75 10.16 -11.10 -4.58
CA VAL A 75 9.93 -12.07 -3.50
C VAL A 75 11.12 -12.15 -2.57
N THR A 76 12.35 -12.26 -3.08
CA THR A 76 13.56 -12.33 -2.24
C THR A 76 13.71 -11.10 -1.36
N ARG A 77 13.40 -9.90 -1.86
CA ARG A 77 13.40 -8.68 -1.04
C ARG A 77 12.30 -8.73 0.03
N MET A 78 11.10 -9.18 -0.33
CA MET A 78 9.98 -9.28 0.60
C MET A 78 10.25 -10.32 1.69
N VAL A 79 10.76 -11.50 1.34
CA VAL A 79 11.14 -12.54 2.30
C VAL A 79 12.23 -12.06 3.27
N ARG A 80 13.22 -11.29 2.80
CA ARG A 80 14.21 -10.66 3.69
C ARG A 80 13.55 -9.70 4.67
N ARG A 81 12.65 -8.84 4.19
CA ARG A 81 11.88 -7.92 5.03
C ARG A 81 11.05 -8.67 6.07
N LEU A 82 10.31 -9.70 5.66
CA LEU A 82 9.52 -10.53 6.57
C LEU A 82 10.39 -11.23 7.62
N ASN A 83 11.61 -11.62 7.26
CA ASN A 83 12.57 -12.18 8.21
C ASN A 83 13.05 -11.14 9.23
N GLU A 84 13.37 -9.93 8.78
CA GLU A 84 13.75 -8.80 9.65
C GLU A 84 12.61 -8.40 10.61
N LEU A 85 11.36 -8.53 10.16
CA LEU A 85 10.15 -8.30 10.96
C LEU A 85 9.77 -9.50 11.86
N GLY A 86 10.47 -10.64 11.74
CA GLY A 86 10.23 -11.83 12.55
C GLY A 86 9.03 -12.69 12.12
N TYR A 87 8.47 -12.47 10.93
CA TYR A 87 7.33 -13.24 10.41
C TYR A 87 7.74 -14.58 9.78
N VAL A 88 8.96 -14.67 9.22
CA VAL A 88 9.44 -15.90 8.55
C VAL A 88 10.91 -16.20 8.88
N SER A 89 11.30 -17.48 8.83
CA SER A 89 12.69 -17.92 8.88
C SER A 89 13.10 -18.57 7.55
N ASN A 90 14.31 -18.27 7.08
CA ASN A 90 14.87 -18.96 5.91
C ASN A 90 15.72 -20.15 6.38
N GLU A 91 15.47 -21.33 5.82
CA GLU A 91 16.45 -22.41 5.85
C GLU A 91 17.48 -22.23 4.71
N PRO A 92 18.76 -22.53 4.94
CA PRO A 92 19.75 -22.58 3.87
C PRO A 92 19.29 -23.51 2.74
N TYR A 93 19.56 -23.11 1.50
CA TYR A 93 19.19 -23.88 0.31
C TYR A 93 19.73 -25.31 0.43
N ARG A 94 18.84 -26.32 0.34
CA ARG A 94 19.21 -27.74 0.23
C ARG A 94 19.45 -28.14 -1.22
#